data_AF-A0A960W864-F1
#
_entry.id   AF-A0A960W864-F1
#
_cell.length_a   1.000
_cell.length_b   1.000
_cell.length_c   1.000
_cell.angle_alpha   90.00
_cell.angle_beta   90.00
_cell.angle_gamma   90.00
#
_symmetry.space_group_name_H-M   'P 1'
#
loop_
_entity.id
_entity.type
_entity.pdbx_description
1 polymer ?
#
loop_
_entity_poly.entity_id
_entity_poly.type
_entity_poly.pdbx_seq_one_letter_code
_entity_poly.pdbx_strand_id
1 'polypeptide(L)'
;MENIRIDQNAVTPLPPITNPARIDKNNDAFKKTLETLIPNTPQNNLPHPEQPIQELPVSEQPNSSYKAKNIQEFKNIQKYAQQQPASSNQSYINKTQGISLKQQIKLYKEDQFLAHPGSDNYFIRNGKIEYDTAYEHSDFSKRIGKDITDALLNFNNAILDSLFGAKFRYVDQNGSLQEGKKDGLLGALGKFTKNMFEGIYAKPDTNNPTPNAMDKIVYSGKKILIDGIGKNLFIDVPHSMIDITEDLFIGTLNAFEIVPDATIGNFEAGRKLTTKIFDNGQLAINYISDVLPTGEAWLRVHSFGTDATNRNLPVLFNIKSPQQGLDDIRWESIRNTPFRKAIETVGSIAANFLFFL
;
A
#
# COMPACT_ATOMS: atom_id res chain seq x y z
N MET A 1 -34.48 -15.91 0.17
CA MET A 1 -33.28 -15.38 -0.51
C MET A 1 -32.27 -16.51 -0.56
N GLU A 2 -32.03 -17.08 -1.73
CA GLU A 2 -31.06 -18.16 -1.90
C GLU A 2 -29.66 -17.58 -2.11
N ASN A 3 -28.66 -18.23 -1.49
CA ASN A 3 -27.26 -17.87 -1.67
C ASN A 3 -26.72 -18.50 -2.96
N ILE A 4 -26.52 -17.68 -3.99
CA ILE A 4 -25.83 -18.12 -5.21
C ILE A 4 -24.34 -18.26 -4.88
N ARG A 5 -23.85 -19.50 -4.88
CA ARG A 5 -22.43 -19.84 -4.68
C ARG A 5 -21.82 -20.12 -6.05
N ILE A 6 -21.00 -19.19 -6.56
CA ILE A 6 -20.31 -19.37 -7.84
C ILE A 6 -19.10 -20.29 -7.61
N ASP A 7 -19.07 -21.43 -8.30
CA ASP A 7 -17.96 -22.39 -8.28
C ASP A 7 -16.91 -21.97 -9.32
N GLN A 8 -15.65 -21.81 -8.89
CA GLN A 8 -14.55 -21.35 -9.74
C GLN A 8 -13.92 -22.47 -10.60
N ASN A 9 -14.41 -23.71 -10.52
CA ASN A 9 -13.79 -24.87 -11.18
C ASN A 9 -14.41 -25.23 -12.56
N ALA A 10 -15.35 -24.45 -13.09
CA ALA A 10 -16.08 -24.77 -14.32
C ALA A 10 -15.68 -23.88 -15.51
N VAL A 11 -14.47 -24.08 -16.05
CA VAL A 11 -14.06 -23.53 -17.36
C VAL A 11 -13.73 -24.68 -18.30
N THR A 12 -14.56 -24.89 -19.31
CA THR A 12 -14.30 -25.83 -20.41
C THR A 12 -13.20 -25.30 -21.33
N PRO A 13 -12.22 -26.13 -21.74
CA PRO A 13 -11.16 -25.69 -22.64
C PRO A 13 -11.69 -25.44 -24.07
N LEU A 14 -11.25 -24.34 -24.68
CA LEU A 14 -11.48 -24.03 -26.09
C LEU A 14 -10.60 -24.90 -27.00
N PRO A 15 -11.04 -25.21 -28.24
CA PRO A 15 -10.26 -26.01 -29.18
C PRO A 15 -8.99 -25.30 -29.65
N PRO A 16 -7.90 -26.03 -29.95
CA PRO A 16 -6.62 -25.45 -30.33
C PRO A 16 -6.64 -24.83 -31.74
N ILE A 17 -6.03 -23.65 -31.88
CA ILE A 17 -5.83 -22.98 -33.17
C ILE A 17 -4.45 -23.38 -33.73
N THR A 18 -4.43 -24.01 -34.91
CA THR A 18 -3.18 -24.51 -35.53
C THR A 18 -2.72 -23.65 -36.71
N ASN A 19 -1.74 -22.75 -36.51
CA ASN A 19 -0.69 -22.47 -37.52
C ASN A 19 0.45 -21.57 -37.00
N PRO A 20 1.72 -22.04 -36.94
CA PRO A 20 2.88 -21.19 -36.65
C PRO A 20 3.67 -20.82 -37.92
N ALA A 21 3.46 -19.60 -38.43
CA ALA A 21 4.19 -19.07 -39.58
C ALA A 21 5.46 -18.28 -39.16
N ARG A 22 6.55 -19.02 -38.94
CA ARG A 22 7.95 -18.66 -39.27
C ARG A 22 8.34 -17.17 -39.35
N ILE A 23 8.89 -16.61 -38.26
CA ILE A 23 9.76 -15.41 -38.32
C ILE A 23 11.02 -15.72 -37.52
N ASP A 24 12.18 -15.75 -38.20
CA ASP A 24 13.48 -15.89 -37.56
C ASP A 24 14.59 -15.23 -38.39
N LYS A 25 15.49 -14.48 -37.71
CA LYS A 25 16.80 -13.89 -38.15
C LYS A 25 17.21 -12.58 -37.46
N ASN A 26 16.33 -11.87 -36.75
CA ASN A 26 16.66 -10.55 -36.15
C ASN A 26 17.07 -10.58 -34.66
N ASN A 27 17.22 -11.76 -34.05
CA ASN A 27 17.32 -11.89 -32.58
C ASN A 27 18.74 -11.59 -32.02
N ASP A 28 19.80 -11.81 -32.81
CA ASP A 28 21.19 -11.77 -32.32
C ASP A 28 21.69 -10.35 -31.99
N ALA A 29 21.23 -9.32 -32.72
CA ALA A 29 21.60 -7.94 -32.45
C ALA A 29 21.03 -7.42 -31.11
N PHE A 30 19.81 -7.86 -30.76
CA PHE A 30 19.16 -7.49 -29.51
C PHE A 30 19.84 -8.14 -28.30
N LYS A 31 20.17 -9.43 -28.41
CA LYS A 31 20.84 -10.20 -27.34
C LYS A 31 22.18 -9.58 -26.93
N LYS A 32 22.99 -9.17 -27.91
CA LYS A 32 24.30 -8.54 -27.69
C LYS A 32 24.24 -7.16 -26.99
N THR A 33 23.08 -6.50 -27.01
CA THR A 33 22.86 -5.19 -26.37
C THR A 33 22.48 -5.32 -24.89
N LEU A 34 22.05 -6.51 -24.45
CA LEU A 34 21.63 -6.75 -23.05
C LEU A 34 22.79 -7.15 -22.13
N GLU A 35 23.83 -7.80 -22.67
CA GLU A 35 24.98 -8.29 -21.90
C GLU A 35 25.91 -7.17 -21.41
N THR A 36 25.84 -5.97 -22.00
CA THR A 36 26.66 -4.80 -21.62
C THR A 36 26.13 -4.00 -20.43
N LEU A 37 24.97 -4.35 -19.87
CA LEU A 37 24.26 -3.52 -18.86
C LEU A 37 24.34 -4.06 -17.42
N ILE A 38 25.19 -5.05 -17.12
CA ILE A 38 25.29 -5.69 -15.79
C ILE A 38 26.75 -5.77 -15.31
N PRO A 39 27.22 -4.84 -14.44
CA PRO A 39 28.51 -4.97 -13.77
C PRO A 39 28.44 -5.87 -12.51
N ASN A 40 29.48 -6.68 -12.31
CA ASN A 40 29.69 -7.53 -11.12
C ASN A 40 30.67 -6.86 -10.13
N THR A 41 30.39 -6.91 -8.82
CA THR A 41 31.33 -6.43 -7.77
C THR A 41 31.13 -7.22 -6.45
N PRO A 42 32.18 -7.49 -5.61
CA PRO A 42 32.19 -8.61 -4.65
C PRO A 42 32.02 -8.24 -3.15
N GLN A 43 32.29 -9.22 -2.27
CA GLN A 43 31.86 -9.32 -0.85
C GLN A 43 32.82 -8.78 0.24
N ASN A 44 32.20 -8.36 1.36
CA ASN A 44 32.57 -8.49 2.79
C ASN A 44 33.80 -7.77 3.40
N ASN A 45 33.58 -7.09 4.55
CA ASN A 45 34.00 -7.58 5.89
C ASN A 45 33.41 -6.73 7.05
N LEU A 46 33.34 -7.32 8.26
CA LEU A 46 32.76 -6.81 9.53
C LEU A 46 33.88 -6.60 10.58
N PRO A 47 33.70 -5.75 11.62
CA PRO A 47 33.35 -6.29 12.95
C PRO A 47 32.53 -5.36 13.92
N HIS A 48 32.25 -5.92 15.11
CA HIS A 48 31.49 -5.42 16.30
C HIS A 48 32.48 -5.02 17.45
N PRO A 49 32.10 -4.72 18.74
CA PRO A 49 30.80 -4.41 19.41
C PRO A 49 30.79 -3.28 20.52
N GLU A 50 29.59 -2.97 21.09
CA GLU A 50 29.29 -2.65 22.54
C GLU A 50 29.83 -1.37 23.29
N GLN A 51 29.39 -0.91 24.50
CA GLN A 51 28.29 -1.27 25.46
C GLN A 51 27.32 -0.08 25.90
N PRO A 52 27.36 0.61 27.09
CA PRO A 52 26.12 0.70 27.92
C PRO A 52 25.61 2.06 28.51
N ILE A 53 24.27 2.12 28.69
CA ILE A 53 23.42 2.60 29.82
C ILE A 53 23.65 3.98 30.50
N GLN A 54 22.57 4.81 30.60
CA GLN A 54 22.19 5.54 31.83
C GLN A 54 20.72 6.05 31.84
N GLU A 55 20.14 6.30 33.02
CA GLU A 55 18.69 6.43 33.25
C GLU A 55 18.30 7.64 34.14
N LEU A 56 17.08 8.17 33.95
CA LEU A 56 16.27 9.01 34.89
C LEU A 56 16.78 10.45 35.20
N PRO A 57 15.92 11.42 35.66
CA PRO A 57 14.64 11.24 36.37
C PRO A 57 13.41 12.07 35.88
N VAL A 58 12.31 11.90 36.61
CA VAL A 58 10.99 12.55 36.44
C VAL A 58 10.89 13.84 37.28
N SER A 59 10.17 14.86 36.81
CA SER A 59 9.71 16.01 37.62
C SER A 59 8.26 16.41 37.29
N GLU A 60 7.51 16.90 38.28
CA GLU A 60 6.06 17.12 38.20
C GLU A 60 5.63 18.52 37.68
N GLN A 61 4.43 18.55 37.05
CA GLN A 61 3.36 19.59 37.08
C GLN A 61 3.74 21.11 37.11
N PRO A 62 3.12 21.99 36.29
CA PRO A 62 1.68 22.28 36.49
C PRO A 62 0.85 22.77 35.27
N ASN A 63 -0.48 22.88 35.49
CA ASN A 63 -1.47 23.78 34.87
C ASN A 63 -1.21 24.29 33.43
N SER A 64 -1.83 23.63 32.46
CA SER A 64 -1.68 23.94 31.04
C SER A 64 -3.02 24.30 30.38
N SER A 65 -3.04 25.36 29.56
CA SER A 65 -4.25 25.97 28.95
C SER A 65 -5.01 25.03 27.98
N TYR A 66 -6.14 25.50 27.43
CA TYR A 66 -6.98 24.75 26.47
C TYR A 66 -6.20 24.03 25.35
N LYS A 67 -5.09 24.61 24.87
CA LYS A 67 -4.21 23.99 23.87
C LYS A 67 -3.55 22.68 24.32
N ALA A 68 -3.38 22.50 25.63
CA ALA A 68 -2.80 21.32 26.25
C ALA A 68 -3.84 20.32 26.77
N LYS A 69 -5.10 20.73 26.98
CA LYS A 69 -6.21 19.79 27.21
C LYS A 69 -6.41 18.88 25.99
N ASN A 70 -6.36 19.46 24.78
CA ASN A 70 -6.36 18.69 23.52
C ASN A 70 -5.12 17.77 23.39
N ILE A 71 -3.94 18.18 23.87
CA ILE A 71 -2.74 17.31 23.90
C ILE A 71 -2.94 16.16 24.90
N GLN A 72 -3.58 16.41 26.03
CA GLN A 72 -3.86 15.38 27.02
C GLN A 72 -4.92 14.39 26.54
N GLU A 73 -5.94 14.83 25.80
CA GLU A 73 -6.89 13.94 25.11
C GLU A 73 -6.21 13.13 24.01
N PHE A 74 -5.30 13.72 23.22
CA PHE A 74 -4.51 12.97 22.23
C PHE A 74 -3.62 11.91 22.90
N LYS A 75 -3.02 12.24 24.06
CA LYS A 75 -2.29 11.27 24.90
C LYS A 75 -3.21 10.20 25.52
N ASN A 76 -4.47 10.51 25.78
CA ASN A 76 -5.45 9.51 26.25
C ASN A 76 -5.85 8.57 25.10
N ILE A 77 -6.02 9.07 23.88
CA ILE A 77 -6.22 8.25 22.68
C ILE A 77 -5.00 7.33 22.44
N GLN A 78 -3.78 7.85 22.57
CA GLN A 78 -2.55 7.04 22.56
C GLN A 78 -2.52 6.00 23.69
N LYS A 79 -2.97 6.35 24.91
CA LYS A 79 -3.09 5.37 26.02
C LYS A 79 -4.09 4.25 25.74
N TYR A 80 -5.20 4.54 25.05
CA TYR A 80 -6.14 3.48 24.64
C TYR A 80 -5.56 2.58 23.55
N ALA A 81 -4.72 3.10 22.65
CA ALA A 81 -3.95 2.26 21.72
C ALA A 81 -2.89 1.41 22.46
N GLN A 82 -2.20 1.99 23.45
CA GLN A 82 -1.18 1.33 24.30
C GLN A 82 -1.74 0.32 25.31
N GLN A 83 -3.06 0.15 25.41
CA GLN A 83 -3.70 -0.86 26.27
C GLN A 83 -3.81 -2.24 25.62
N GLN A 84 -3.39 -2.40 24.36
CA GLN A 84 -3.11 -3.71 23.80
C GLN A 84 -1.72 -4.20 24.29
N PRO A 85 -1.56 -5.49 24.65
CA PRO A 85 -0.37 -5.97 25.34
C PRO A 85 0.89 -5.92 24.47
N ALA A 86 1.79 -4.98 24.78
CA ALA A 86 3.09 -4.85 24.15
C ALA A 86 4.02 -6.03 24.53
N SER A 87 4.02 -7.10 23.73
CA SER A 87 4.92 -8.24 23.92
C SER A 87 5.37 -8.90 22.61
N SER A 88 6.25 -8.23 21.86
CA SER A 88 7.12 -8.83 20.81
C SER A 88 8.17 -7.87 20.20
N ASN A 89 7.97 -6.55 20.30
CA ASN A 89 8.65 -5.53 19.47
C ASN A 89 10.19 -5.45 19.53
N GLN A 90 10.87 -5.99 20.56
CA GLN A 90 12.34 -5.93 20.64
C GLN A 90 13.07 -6.95 19.76
N SER A 91 12.42 -8.02 19.29
CA SER A 91 13.10 -9.04 18.47
C SER A 91 13.32 -8.59 17.01
N TYR A 92 12.52 -7.65 16.50
CA TYR A 92 12.49 -7.32 15.06
C TYR A 92 13.35 -6.10 14.69
N ILE A 93 13.56 -5.16 15.63
CA ILE A 93 14.41 -3.97 15.43
C ILE A 93 15.86 -4.37 15.07
N ASN A 94 16.35 -5.49 15.61
CA ASN A 94 17.70 -6.00 15.34
C ASN A 94 17.83 -6.83 14.05
N LYS A 95 16.73 -7.12 13.33
CA LYS A 95 16.75 -8.02 12.15
C LYS A 95 16.89 -7.31 10.80
N THR A 96 16.91 -5.98 10.78
CA THR A 96 16.85 -5.17 9.55
C THR A 96 17.98 -4.16 9.37
N GLN A 97 18.88 -4.00 10.35
CA GLN A 97 20.20 -3.41 10.08
C GLN A 97 21.02 -4.40 9.22
N GLY A 98 21.08 -4.16 7.91
CA GLY A 98 21.90 -4.96 6.99
C GLY A 98 21.24 -5.42 5.68
N ILE A 99 19.95 -5.11 5.43
CA ILE A 99 19.33 -5.44 4.14
C ILE A 99 19.88 -4.58 3.00
N SER A 100 20.42 -5.22 1.96
CA SER A 100 21.00 -4.55 0.79
C SER A 100 19.98 -3.74 0.01
N LEU A 101 20.43 -2.71 -0.73
CA LEU A 101 19.55 -1.90 -1.60
C LEU A 101 18.75 -2.78 -2.58
N LYS A 102 19.37 -3.83 -3.13
CA LYS A 102 18.71 -4.80 -4.02
C LYS A 102 17.55 -5.54 -3.33
N GLN A 103 17.71 -5.91 -2.06
CA GLN A 103 16.63 -6.51 -1.26
C GLN A 103 15.55 -5.48 -0.93
N GLN A 104 15.91 -4.24 -0.59
CA GLN A 104 14.93 -3.18 -0.31
C GLN A 104 14.06 -2.86 -1.55
N ILE A 105 14.67 -2.77 -2.73
CA ILE A 105 13.95 -2.63 -4.02
C ILE A 105 13.04 -3.84 -4.28
N LYS A 106 13.49 -5.06 -3.98
CA LYS A 106 12.63 -6.26 -4.11
C LYS A 106 11.42 -6.17 -3.18
N LEU A 107 11.62 -5.85 -1.90
CA LEU A 107 10.53 -5.71 -0.92
C LEU A 107 9.54 -4.62 -1.32
N TYR A 108 10.04 -3.48 -1.82
CA TYR A 108 9.19 -2.42 -2.37
C TYR A 108 8.33 -2.94 -3.54
N LYS A 109 8.93 -3.58 -4.55
CA LYS A 109 8.18 -4.18 -5.66
C LYS A 109 7.15 -5.22 -5.20
N GLU A 110 7.56 -6.10 -4.29
CA GLU A 110 6.71 -7.16 -3.76
C GLU A 110 5.49 -6.60 -3.02
N ASP A 111 5.65 -5.59 -2.15
CA ASP A 111 4.51 -4.89 -1.54
C ASP A 111 3.56 -4.31 -2.60
N GLN A 112 4.10 -3.66 -3.64
CA GLN A 112 3.30 -3.03 -4.70
C GLN A 112 2.51 -4.06 -5.53
N PHE A 113 3.07 -5.24 -5.78
CA PHE A 113 2.38 -6.34 -6.46
C PHE A 113 1.49 -7.21 -5.54
N LEU A 114 1.44 -6.93 -4.23
CA LEU A 114 0.48 -7.54 -3.31
C LEU A 114 -0.79 -6.71 -3.16
N ALA A 115 -0.69 -5.40 -3.37
CA ALA A 115 -1.84 -4.50 -3.40
C ALA A 115 -2.81 -4.85 -4.54
N HIS A 116 -2.27 -5.25 -5.71
CA HIS A 116 -3.01 -5.39 -6.97
C HIS A 116 -2.70 -6.70 -7.72
N PRO A 117 -3.71 -7.34 -8.37
CA PRO A 117 -3.49 -8.31 -9.44
C PRO A 117 -2.62 -7.72 -10.58
N GLY A 118 -1.83 -8.55 -11.26
CA GLY A 118 -1.16 -8.13 -12.50
C GLY A 118 0.24 -8.67 -12.75
N SER A 119 1.08 -8.88 -11.73
CA SER A 119 2.49 -9.20 -11.99
C SER A 119 2.73 -10.67 -12.34
N ASP A 120 3.46 -10.89 -13.43
CA ASP A 120 3.66 -12.19 -14.10
C ASP A 120 4.21 -13.32 -13.25
N ASN A 121 4.99 -12.98 -12.22
CA ASN A 121 5.70 -13.97 -11.43
C ASN A 121 5.19 -14.00 -9.99
N TYR A 122 4.14 -13.26 -9.64
CA TYR A 122 3.57 -13.22 -8.29
C TYR A 122 2.26 -13.98 -8.23
N PHE A 123 2.30 -15.18 -7.67
CA PHE A 123 1.13 -16.01 -7.41
C PHE A 123 0.86 -16.07 -5.91
N ILE A 124 -0.41 -16.25 -5.55
CA ILE A 124 -0.80 -16.54 -4.18
C ILE A 124 -1.50 -17.90 -4.18
N ARG A 125 -0.76 -18.93 -3.78
CA ARG A 125 -1.27 -20.31 -3.69
C ARG A 125 -1.33 -20.72 -2.22
N ASN A 126 -2.44 -21.32 -1.80
CA ASN A 126 -2.64 -21.82 -0.43
C ASN A 126 -2.31 -20.79 0.69
N GLY A 127 -2.60 -19.50 0.44
CA GLY A 127 -2.32 -18.41 1.39
C GLY A 127 -0.84 -18.03 1.53
N LYS A 128 0.03 -18.46 0.61
CA LYS A 128 1.45 -18.09 0.57
C LYS A 128 1.78 -17.32 -0.70
N ILE A 129 2.68 -16.36 -0.58
CA ILE A 129 3.28 -15.67 -1.73
C ILE A 129 4.26 -16.64 -2.39
N GLU A 130 4.01 -16.97 -3.64
CA GLU A 130 4.89 -17.75 -4.49
C GLU A 130 5.42 -16.84 -5.61
N TYR A 131 6.68 -16.43 -5.49
CA TYR A 131 7.39 -15.78 -6.59
C TYR A 131 7.91 -16.85 -7.56
N ASP A 132 7.04 -17.26 -8.49
CA ASP A 132 7.28 -18.40 -9.37
C ASP A 132 8.06 -17.98 -10.62
N THR A 133 9.38 -17.82 -10.47
CA THR A 133 10.30 -17.58 -11.61
C THR A 133 10.37 -18.76 -12.59
N ALA A 134 9.79 -19.91 -12.23
CA ALA A 134 9.70 -21.10 -13.06
C ALA A 134 8.30 -21.24 -13.69
N TYR A 135 7.39 -20.28 -13.49
CA TYR A 135 6.06 -20.30 -14.09
C TYR A 135 6.20 -20.44 -15.61
N GLU A 136 5.43 -21.37 -16.18
CA GLU A 136 5.57 -21.79 -17.56
C GLU A 136 4.91 -20.79 -18.52
N HIS A 137 5.51 -19.60 -18.60
CA HIS A 137 5.15 -18.53 -19.53
C HIS A 137 5.40 -18.89 -21.01
N SER A 138 5.71 -20.14 -21.34
CA SER A 138 5.76 -20.66 -22.72
C SER A 138 4.37 -21.00 -23.23
N ASP A 139 3.42 -21.29 -22.34
CA ASP A 139 2.04 -21.60 -22.71
C ASP A 139 1.25 -20.31 -22.98
N PHE A 140 1.14 -19.98 -24.26
CA PHE A 140 0.37 -18.87 -24.82
C PHE A 140 -1.00 -18.66 -24.13
N SER A 141 -1.79 -19.73 -23.99
CA SER A 141 -3.13 -19.67 -23.39
C SER A 141 -3.13 -19.45 -21.88
N LYS A 142 -2.09 -19.92 -21.15
CA LYS A 142 -1.96 -19.64 -19.71
C LYS A 142 -1.63 -18.16 -19.48
N ARG A 143 -0.74 -17.60 -20.30
CA ARG A 143 -0.29 -16.20 -20.23
C ARG A 143 -1.42 -15.22 -20.58
N ILE A 144 -1.99 -15.30 -21.78
CA ILE A 144 -3.14 -14.45 -22.17
C ILE A 144 -4.33 -14.65 -21.23
N GLY A 145 -4.55 -15.88 -20.74
CA GLY A 145 -5.58 -16.17 -19.74
C GLY A 145 -5.33 -15.45 -18.41
N LYS A 146 -4.06 -15.35 -17.97
CA LYS A 146 -3.65 -14.55 -16.81
C LYS A 146 -3.92 -13.07 -17.07
N ASP A 147 -3.45 -12.50 -18.17
CA ASP A 147 -3.58 -11.06 -18.46
C ASP A 147 -5.04 -10.60 -18.51
N ILE A 148 -5.91 -11.41 -19.13
CA ILE A 148 -7.36 -11.20 -19.14
C ILE A 148 -7.93 -11.28 -17.72
N THR A 149 -7.50 -12.26 -16.92
CA THR A 149 -7.96 -12.44 -15.54
C THR A 149 -7.55 -11.26 -14.66
N ASP A 150 -6.29 -10.84 -14.73
CA ASP A 150 -5.77 -9.70 -13.98
C ASP A 150 -6.46 -8.39 -14.40
N ALA A 151 -6.67 -8.16 -15.71
CA ALA A 151 -7.43 -7.02 -16.21
C ALA A 151 -8.87 -7.01 -15.66
N LEU A 152 -9.57 -8.14 -15.70
CA LEU A 152 -10.94 -8.27 -15.17
C LEU A 152 -11.00 -8.11 -13.64
N LEU A 153 -10.02 -8.63 -12.91
CA LEU A 153 -9.94 -8.47 -11.45
C LEU A 153 -9.70 -7.00 -11.08
N ASN A 154 -8.79 -6.31 -11.78
CA ASN A 154 -8.54 -4.88 -11.58
C ASN A 154 -9.76 -4.02 -11.92
N PHE A 155 -10.44 -4.26 -13.05
CA PHE A 155 -11.70 -3.56 -13.36
C PHE A 155 -12.81 -3.86 -12.33
N ASN A 156 -12.87 -5.08 -11.79
CA ASN A 156 -13.79 -5.40 -10.70
C ASN A 156 -13.40 -4.69 -9.39
N ASN A 157 -12.11 -4.57 -9.08
CA ASN A 157 -11.64 -3.83 -7.90
C ASN A 157 -11.99 -2.34 -8.03
N ALA A 158 -11.82 -1.70 -9.20
CA ALA A 158 -12.27 -0.33 -9.44
C ALA A 158 -13.79 -0.13 -9.20
N ILE A 159 -14.62 -1.14 -9.52
CA ILE A 159 -16.06 -1.13 -9.18
C ILE A 159 -16.25 -1.27 -7.67
N LEU A 160 -15.51 -2.15 -6.99
CA LEU A 160 -15.59 -2.31 -5.54
C LEU A 160 -15.13 -1.05 -4.79
N ASP A 161 -14.09 -0.37 -5.25
CA ASP A 161 -13.60 0.92 -4.71
C ASP A 161 -14.55 2.07 -5.01
N SER A 162 -15.26 2.03 -6.14
CA SER A 162 -16.40 2.94 -6.38
C SER A 162 -17.51 2.75 -5.33
N LEU A 163 -17.64 1.56 -4.75
CA LEU A 163 -18.66 1.21 -3.76
C LEU A 163 -18.13 1.30 -2.32
N PHE A 164 -17.57 0.20 -1.80
CA PHE A 164 -17.25 0.01 -0.37
C PHE A 164 -15.80 -0.39 -0.11
N GLY A 165 -14.95 -0.43 -1.13
CA GLY A 165 -13.55 -0.82 -1.07
C GLY A 165 -13.32 -2.24 -1.57
N ALA A 166 -12.33 -2.40 -2.43
CA ALA A 166 -11.73 -3.66 -2.80
C ALA A 166 -10.87 -4.23 -1.65
N LYS A 167 -10.49 -5.49 -1.79
CA LYS A 167 -9.56 -6.16 -0.89
C LYS A 167 -8.17 -6.13 -1.48
N PHE A 168 -7.18 -5.79 -0.66
CA PHE A 168 -5.77 -5.82 -1.02
C PHE A 168 -5.02 -6.78 -0.09
N ARG A 169 -3.78 -7.16 -0.43
CA ARG A 169 -2.96 -8.03 0.42
C ARG A 169 -1.66 -7.36 0.80
N TYR A 170 -1.10 -7.78 1.93
CA TYR A 170 0.17 -7.24 2.44
C TYR A 170 0.92 -8.26 3.31
N VAL A 171 2.18 -7.98 3.60
CA VAL A 171 2.99 -8.78 4.54
C VAL A 171 3.09 -8.04 5.86
N ASP A 172 2.54 -8.61 6.92
CA ASP A 172 2.53 -8.02 8.26
C ASP A 172 3.91 -8.04 8.93
N GLN A 173 3.98 -7.46 10.14
CA GLN A 173 5.17 -7.44 11.00
C GLN A 173 5.71 -8.83 11.40
N ASN A 174 4.89 -9.89 11.30
CA ASN A 174 5.29 -11.27 11.57
C ASN A 174 5.78 -11.98 10.29
N GLY A 175 5.77 -11.31 9.14
CA GLY A 175 6.07 -11.92 7.84
C GLY A 175 4.93 -12.77 7.27
N SER A 176 3.70 -12.62 7.78
CA SER A 176 2.52 -13.36 7.35
C SER A 176 1.74 -12.57 6.29
N LEU A 177 1.18 -13.28 5.31
CA LEU A 177 0.29 -12.69 4.32
C LEU A 177 -1.06 -12.38 4.97
N GLN A 178 -1.45 -11.12 4.96
CA GLN A 178 -2.73 -10.64 5.47
C GLN A 178 -3.58 -10.05 4.34
N GLU A 179 -4.87 -9.86 4.63
CA GLU A 179 -5.83 -9.21 3.74
C GLU A 179 -6.32 -7.91 4.40
N GLY A 180 -6.13 -6.80 3.69
CA GLY A 180 -6.67 -5.49 4.02
C GLY A 180 -7.89 -5.15 3.16
N LYS A 181 -8.53 -4.02 3.45
CA LYS A 181 -9.62 -3.48 2.64
C LYS A 181 -9.44 -1.98 2.46
N LYS A 182 -9.48 -1.51 1.21
CA LYS A 182 -9.51 -0.09 0.86
C LYS A 182 -10.79 0.57 1.39
N ASP A 183 -10.80 1.90 1.47
CA ASP A 183 -12.02 2.67 1.76
C ASP A 183 -12.68 3.10 0.44
N GLY A 184 -13.86 2.55 0.12
CA GLY A 184 -14.55 2.88 -1.13
C GLY A 184 -15.35 4.19 -1.08
N LEU A 185 -15.58 4.79 -2.25
CA LEU A 185 -16.14 6.13 -2.43
C LEU A 185 -17.55 6.30 -1.84
N LEU A 186 -18.49 5.38 -2.09
CA LEU A 186 -19.81 5.43 -1.43
C LEU A 186 -19.67 5.19 0.09
N GLY A 187 -18.69 4.40 0.51
CA GLY A 187 -18.32 4.25 1.92
C GLY A 187 -17.88 5.57 2.55
N ALA A 188 -16.96 6.30 1.91
CA ALA A 188 -16.47 7.61 2.36
C ALA A 188 -17.60 8.66 2.42
N LEU A 189 -18.42 8.76 1.36
CA LEU A 189 -19.60 9.64 1.33
C LEU A 189 -20.65 9.27 2.39
N GLY A 190 -20.82 7.97 2.68
CA GLY A 190 -21.65 7.47 3.77
C GLY A 190 -21.14 7.88 5.15
N LYS A 191 -19.82 7.76 5.39
CA LYS A 191 -19.17 8.24 6.62
C LYS A 191 -19.31 9.75 6.79
N PHE A 192 -19.05 10.53 5.73
CA PHE A 192 -19.26 11.99 5.70
C PHE A 192 -20.68 12.34 6.14
N THR A 193 -21.67 11.76 5.45
CA THR A 193 -23.10 11.99 5.70
C THR A 193 -23.45 11.64 7.15
N LYS A 194 -23.02 10.46 7.64
CA LYS A 194 -23.23 10.02 9.03
C LYS A 194 -22.64 11.01 10.04
N ASN A 195 -21.39 11.44 9.86
CA ASN A 195 -20.73 12.39 10.77
C ASN A 195 -21.40 13.77 10.74
N MET A 196 -21.87 14.24 9.58
CA MET A 196 -22.67 15.47 9.47
C MET A 196 -23.98 15.34 10.26
N PHE A 197 -24.72 14.23 10.12
CA PHE A 197 -25.94 13.98 10.90
C PHE A 197 -25.68 13.91 12.42
N GLU A 198 -24.71 13.10 12.85
CA GLU A 198 -24.35 12.98 14.27
C GLU A 198 -23.94 14.33 14.88
N GLY A 199 -23.21 15.15 14.11
CA GLY A 199 -22.80 16.49 14.53
C GLY A 199 -23.95 17.48 14.59
N ILE A 200 -24.80 17.58 13.57
CA ILE A 200 -25.95 18.49 13.52
C ILE A 200 -26.93 18.22 14.67
N TYR A 201 -27.24 16.95 14.92
CA TYR A 201 -28.19 16.55 15.97
C TYR A 201 -27.56 16.41 17.36
N ALA A 202 -26.25 16.65 17.50
CA ALA A 202 -25.46 16.44 18.72
C ALA A 202 -25.80 15.11 19.42
N LYS A 203 -25.97 14.05 18.61
CA LYS A 203 -26.37 12.72 19.04
C LYS A 203 -25.11 11.84 19.11
N PRO A 204 -24.46 11.73 20.28
CA PRO A 204 -23.40 10.77 20.46
C PRO A 204 -23.92 9.34 20.29
N ASP A 205 -23.01 8.42 19.99
CA ASP A 205 -23.27 6.99 20.13
C ASP A 205 -23.76 6.70 21.57
N THR A 206 -24.72 5.77 21.70
CA THR A 206 -25.31 5.37 22.98
C THR A 206 -24.28 4.85 23.99
N ASN A 207 -23.11 4.43 23.51
CA ASN A 207 -22.00 3.95 24.32
C ASN A 207 -21.13 5.05 24.95
N ASN A 208 -21.23 6.32 24.50
CA ASN A 208 -20.45 7.44 25.02
C ASN A 208 -21.28 8.74 25.08
N PRO A 209 -22.28 8.83 25.98
CA PRO A 209 -23.11 10.03 26.11
C PRO A 209 -22.27 11.25 26.56
N THR A 210 -22.35 12.34 25.79
CA THR A 210 -21.74 13.64 26.15
C THR A 210 -22.47 14.26 27.35
N PRO A 211 -21.81 14.46 28.51
CA PRO A 211 -22.50 14.71 29.78
C PRO A 211 -23.00 16.15 29.95
N ASN A 212 -22.51 17.14 29.20
CA ASN A 212 -22.99 18.52 29.29
C ASN A 212 -23.15 19.23 27.92
N ALA A 213 -23.69 20.45 27.93
CA ALA A 213 -23.97 21.22 26.71
C ALA A 213 -22.71 21.70 25.96
N MET A 214 -21.61 21.99 26.66
CA MET A 214 -20.34 22.33 26.01
C MET A 214 -19.72 21.11 25.32
N ASP A 215 -19.79 19.94 25.94
CA ASP A 215 -19.31 18.69 25.33
C ASP A 215 -20.10 18.35 24.07
N LYS A 216 -21.41 18.66 24.03
CA LYS A 216 -22.23 18.56 22.81
C LYS A 216 -21.76 19.51 21.72
N ILE A 217 -21.45 20.77 22.02
CA ILE A 217 -20.92 21.73 21.04
C ILE A 217 -19.55 21.27 20.50
N VAL A 218 -18.66 20.79 21.37
CA VAL A 218 -17.34 20.26 20.99
C VAL A 218 -17.50 19.00 20.14
N TYR A 219 -18.39 18.08 20.51
CA TYR A 219 -18.73 16.89 19.73
C TYR A 219 -19.27 17.24 18.34
N SER A 220 -20.24 18.15 18.26
CA SER A 220 -20.80 18.65 17.00
C SER A 220 -19.72 19.27 16.10
N GLY A 221 -18.88 20.13 16.67
CA GLY A 221 -17.76 20.76 15.96
C GLY A 221 -16.75 19.73 15.43
N LYS A 222 -16.35 18.76 16.26
CA LYS A 222 -15.47 17.65 15.85
C LYS A 222 -16.10 16.83 14.72
N LYS A 223 -17.37 16.44 14.86
CA LYS A 223 -18.07 15.59 13.90
C LYS A 223 -18.24 16.25 12.55
N ILE A 224 -18.59 17.54 12.52
CA ILE A 224 -18.76 18.31 11.27
C ILE A 224 -17.39 18.65 10.66
N LEU A 225 -16.52 19.33 11.41
CA LEU A 225 -15.31 19.96 10.84
C LEU A 225 -14.15 18.97 10.68
N ILE A 226 -13.94 18.08 11.66
CA ILE A 226 -12.80 17.15 11.66
C ILE A 226 -13.17 15.82 11.02
N ASP A 227 -14.19 15.15 11.52
CA ASP A 227 -14.53 13.79 11.07
C ASP A 227 -15.21 13.82 9.68
N GLY A 228 -16.22 14.68 9.50
CA GLY A 228 -16.94 14.85 8.23
C GLY A 228 -16.09 15.56 7.18
N ILE A 229 -15.94 16.89 7.30
CA ILE A 229 -15.28 17.71 6.29
C ILE A 229 -13.79 17.35 6.17
N GLY A 230 -13.03 17.46 7.25
CA GLY A 230 -11.57 17.25 7.23
C GLY A 230 -11.16 15.85 6.79
N LYS A 231 -11.70 14.80 7.44
CA LYS A 231 -11.37 13.41 7.09
C LYS A 231 -12.20 12.91 5.92
N ASN A 232 -13.51 12.72 6.07
CA ASN A 232 -14.26 11.95 5.06
C ASN A 232 -14.34 12.65 3.69
N LEU A 233 -14.49 13.98 3.66
CA LEU A 233 -14.63 14.72 2.40
C LEU A 233 -13.28 15.12 1.77
N PHE A 234 -12.29 15.56 2.57
CA PHE A 234 -10.99 16.03 2.04
C PHE A 234 -9.87 14.98 2.03
N ILE A 235 -10.00 13.85 2.73
CA ILE A 235 -9.04 12.74 2.68
C ILE A 235 -9.68 11.50 2.07
N ASP A 236 -10.72 10.94 2.69
CA ASP A 236 -11.23 9.61 2.30
C ASP A 236 -11.81 9.64 0.87
N VAL A 237 -12.59 10.66 0.47
CA VAL A 237 -13.16 10.76 -0.89
C VAL A 237 -12.09 10.89 -1.99
N PRO A 238 -11.11 11.82 -1.93
CA PRO A 238 -10.02 11.87 -2.91
C PRO A 238 -9.15 10.61 -2.94
N HIS A 239 -8.90 9.99 -1.77
CA HIS A 239 -8.18 8.71 -1.68
C HIS A 239 -8.93 7.59 -2.42
N SER A 240 -10.23 7.41 -2.18
CA SER A 240 -11.04 6.45 -2.95
C SER A 240 -11.02 6.73 -4.46
N MET A 241 -10.91 7.99 -4.88
CA MET A 241 -10.79 8.32 -6.31
C MET A 241 -9.43 7.93 -6.89
N ILE A 242 -8.35 8.01 -6.10
CA ILE A 242 -7.02 7.50 -6.47
C ILE A 242 -7.09 5.98 -6.62
N ASP A 243 -7.67 5.26 -5.65
CA ASP A 243 -7.85 3.81 -5.67
C ASP A 243 -8.57 3.32 -6.94
N ILE A 244 -9.73 3.93 -7.28
CA ILE A 244 -10.49 3.60 -8.50
C ILE A 244 -9.64 3.86 -9.75
N THR A 245 -8.90 4.97 -9.77
CA THR A 245 -8.11 5.39 -10.94
C THR A 245 -6.89 4.49 -11.15
N GLU A 246 -6.24 4.09 -10.06
CA GLU A 246 -5.14 3.13 -10.02
C GLU A 246 -5.58 1.78 -10.60
N ASP A 247 -6.64 1.19 -10.04
CA ASP A 247 -7.19 -0.09 -10.49
C ASP A 247 -7.62 -0.05 -11.98
N LEU A 248 -8.23 1.06 -12.43
CA LEU A 248 -8.55 1.28 -13.85
C LEU A 248 -7.30 1.32 -14.73
N PHE A 249 -6.24 2.01 -14.32
CA PHE A 249 -4.99 2.08 -15.10
C PHE A 249 -4.23 0.76 -15.11
N ILE A 250 -4.17 0.04 -13.99
CA ILE A 250 -3.55 -1.29 -13.92
C ILE A 250 -4.34 -2.28 -14.78
N GLY A 251 -5.67 -2.32 -14.66
CA GLY A 251 -6.52 -3.19 -15.49
C GLY A 251 -6.43 -2.87 -16.99
N THR A 252 -6.31 -1.59 -17.35
CA THR A 252 -6.04 -1.14 -18.73
C THR A 252 -4.65 -1.60 -19.20
N LEU A 253 -3.66 -1.55 -18.32
CA LEU A 253 -2.29 -1.97 -18.62
C LEU A 253 -2.22 -3.49 -18.84
N ASN A 254 -2.85 -4.32 -18.00
CA ASN A 254 -2.97 -5.77 -18.25
C ASN A 254 -3.77 -6.08 -19.52
N ALA A 255 -4.84 -5.32 -19.82
CA ALA A 255 -5.58 -5.49 -21.07
C ALA A 255 -4.73 -5.16 -22.31
N PHE A 256 -3.78 -4.22 -22.20
CA PHE A 256 -2.80 -3.95 -23.26
C PHE A 256 -1.69 -4.99 -23.36
N GLU A 257 -1.37 -5.72 -22.29
CA GLU A 257 -0.32 -6.78 -22.25
C GLU A 257 -0.65 -7.96 -23.18
N ILE A 258 -1.95 -8.27 -23.31
CA ILE A 258 -2.50 -9.31 -24.19
C ILE A 258 -1.98 -9.19 -25.63
N VAL A 259 -1.75 -7.98 -26.15
CA VAL A 259 -1.34 -7.75 -27.55
C VAL A 259 0.14 -8.09 -27.82
N PRO A 260 1.14 -7.52 -27.11
CA PRO A 260 2.53 -7.94 -27.23
C PRO A 260 2.70 -9.43 -26.85
N ASP A 261 1.93 -9.96 -25.91
CA ASP A 261 2.00 -11.39 -25.61
C ASP A 261 1.34 -12.30 -26.62
N ALA A 262 0.28 -11.86 -27.31
CA ALA A 262 -0.23 -12.58 -28.47
C ALA A 262 0.74 -12.57 -29.68
N THR A 263 1.62 -11.57 -29.77
CA THR A 263 2.45 -11.32 -30.97
C THR A 263 3.92 -11.69 -30.79
N ILE A 264 4.62 -11.08 -29.82
CA ILE A 264 6.06 -11.27 -29.57
C ILE A 264 6.37 -12.12 -28.33
N GLY A 265 5.40 -12.36 -27.44
CA GLY A 265 5.58 -13.23 -26.26
C GLY A 265 5.88 -14.71 -26.59
N ASN A 266 5.79 -15.12 -27.87
CA ASN A 266 6.11 -16.47 -28.33
C ASN A 266 7.61 -16.81 -28.36
N PHE A 267 8.50 -15.82 -28.17
CA PHE A 267 9.94 -16.05 -28.02
C PHE A 267 10.46 -15.44 -26.71
N GLU A 268 11.47 -16.09 -26.11
CA GLU A 268 11.93 -15.81 -24.75
C GLU A 268 12.32 -14.33 -24.52
N ALA A 269 13.00 -13.71 -25.49
CA ALA A 269 13.42 -12.31 -25.41
C ALA A 269 12.24 -11.33 -25.52
N GLY A 270 11.22 -11.66 -26.33
CA GLY A 270 10.00 -10.87 -26.48
C GLY A 270 9.18 -10.91 -25.21
N ARG A 271 8.92 -12.10 -24.67
CA ARG A 271 8.32 -12.29 -23.34
C ARG A 271 9.04 -11.49 -22.25
N LYS A 272 10.36 -11.67 -22.11
CA LYS A 272 11.16 -10.94 -21.10
C LYS A 272 11.08 -9.41 -21.26
N LEU A 273 10.84 -8.92 -22.47
CA LEU A 273 10.63 -7.51 -22.75
C LEU A 273 9.20 -7.08 -22.37
N THR A 274 8.16 -7.84 -22.75
CA THR A 274 6.77 -7.60 -22.37
C THR A 274 6.64 -7.52 -20.85
N THR A 275 6.87 -8.63 -20.12
CA THR A 275 6.79 -8.70 -18.66
C THR A 275 7.52 -7.53 -17.99
N LYS A 276 8.72 -7.17 -18.47
CA LYS A 276 9.49 -6.06 -17.91
C LYS A 276 8.86 -4.69 -18.17
N ILE A 277 8.22 -4.46 -19.32
CA ILE A 277 7.52 -3.20 -19.60
C ILE A 277 6.29 -3.07 -18.69
N PHE A 278 5.46 -4.11 -18.63
CA PHE A 278 4.19 -4.07 -17.90
C PHE A 278 4.38 -4.15 -16.37
N ASP A 279 5.25 -5.02 -15.83
CA ASP A 279 5.61 -5.02 -14.38
C ASP A 279 6.11 -3.64 -13.91
N ASN A 280 6.96 -2.97 -14.71
CA ASN A 280 7.46 -1.64 -14.34
C ASN A 280 6.42 -0.53 -14.60
N GLY A 281 5.48 -0.73 -15.53
CA GLY A 281 4.34 0.16 -15.73
C GLY A 281 3.38 0.11 -14.54
N GLN A 282 3.01 -1.08 -14.07
CA GLN A 282 2.22 -1.28 -12.84
C GLN A 282 2.93 -0.60 -11.66
N LEU A 283 4.22 -0.90 -11.45
CA LEU A 283 5.02 -0.28 -10.39
C LEU A 283 5.06 1.26 -10.46
N ALA A 284 5.09 1.83 -11.67
CA ALA A 284 5.08 3.28 -11.87
C ALA A 284 3.71 3.89 -11.56
N ILE A 285 2.61 3.23 -11.93
CA ILE A 285 1.25 3.63 -11.57
C ILE A 285 1.13 3.66 -10.05
N ASN A 286 1.48 2.57 -9.36
CA ASN A 286 1.37 2.48 -7.90
C ASN A 286 2.25 3.50 -7.17
N TYR A 287 3.46 3.77 -7.68
CA TYR A 287 4.31 4.82 -7.10
C TYR A 287 3.68 6.22 -7.27
N ILE A 288 2.98 6.47 -8.38
CA ILE A 288 2.31 7.76 -8.62
C ILE A 288 1.07 7.90 -7.71
N SER A 289 0.21 6.88 -7.62
CA SER A 289 -0.96 6.87 -6.72
C SER A 289 -0.54 7.05 -5.25
N ASP A 290 0.48 6.32 -4.79
CA ASP A 290 1.08 6.45 -3.46
C ASP A 290 1.39 7.92 -3.11
N VAL A 291 2.07 8.64 -4.01
CA VAL A 291 2.68 9.95 -3.69
C VAL A 291 1.80 11.16 -3.98
N LEU A 292 0.71 11.01 -4.73
CA LEU A 292 -0.27 12.07 -4.98
C LEU A 292 -0.89 12.59 -3.66
N PRO A 293 -1.42 13.83 -3.62
CA PRO A 293 -2.15 14.32 -2.45
C PRO A 293 -3.26 13.35 -2.05
N THR A 294 -3.35 13.03 -0.76
CA THR A 294 -4.22 11.97 -0.17
C THR A 294 -3.86 10.51 -0.50
N GLY A 295 -2.86 10.24 -1.34
CA GLY A 295 -2.31 8.90 -1.54
C GLY A 295 -1.64 8.32 -0.28
N GLU A 296 -1.49 7.00 -0.25
CA GLU A 296 -0.94 6.23 0.87
C GLU A 296 0.40 6.77 1.40
N ALA A 297 1.38 6.94 0.52
CA ALA A 297 2.68 7.51 0.87
C ALA A 297 2.57 8.98 1.30
N TRP A 298 1.72 9.77 0.63
CA TRP A 298 1.50 11.17 1.00
C TRP A 298 0.94 11.28 2.43
N LEU A 299 0.00 10.42 2.80
CA LEU A 299 -0.57 10.36 4.16
C LEU A 299 0.47 9.97 5.20
N ARG A 300 1.36 9.01 4.89
CA ARG A 300 2.52 8.68 5.76
C ARG A 300 3.48 9.86 5.91
N VAL A 301 3.94 10.46 4.80
CA VAL A 301 4.95 11.52 4.77
C VAL A 301 4.47 12.81 5.49
N HIS A 302 3.18 13.12 5.42
CA HIS A 302 2.58 14.31 6.02
C HIS A 302 1.95 14.08 7.40
N SER A 303 2.07 12.87 7.95
CA SER A 303 1.58 12.55 9.29
C SER A 303 2.55 12.91 10.42
N PHE A 304 1.99 13.48 11.50
CA PHE A 304 2.71 13.57 12.77
C PHE A 304 2.78 12.20 13.46
N GLY A 305 3.87 11.98 14.19
CA GLY A 305 4.12 10.75 14.92
C GLY A 305 3.15 10.47 16.07
N THR A 306 3.03 9.19 16.42
CA THR A 306 2.22 8.67 17.51
C THR A 306 2.99 8.57 18.84
N ASP A 307 4.28 8.92 18.89
CA ASP A 307 5.10 8.87 20.09
C ASP A 307 4.95 10.13 20.97
N ALA A 308 4.39 9.96 22.17
CA ALA A 308 4.05 11.03 23.12
C ALA A 308 5.23 11.92 23.57
N THR A 309 6.47 11.52 23.29
CA THR A 309 7.73 12.19 23.63
C THR A 309 8.28 13.03 22.48
N ASN A 310 7.81 12.87 21.25
CA ASN A 310 8.55 13.28 20.07
C ASN A 310 7.62 14.00 19.07
N ARG A 311 7.59 15.33 19.15
CA ARG A 311 6.95 16.19 18.12
C ARG A 311 7.79 16.24 16.85
N ASN A 312 8.14 15.08 16.29
CA ASN A 312 8.84 15.00 15.01
C ASN A 312 8.00 15.69 13.95
N LEU A 313 8.63 16.57 13.16
CA LEU A 313 8.03 17.09 11.93
C LEU A 313 7.65 15.90 11.03
N PRO A 314 6.55 15.93 10.27
CA PRO A 314 6.02 14.74 9.62
C PRO A 314 7.03 13.93 8.78
N VAL A 315 7.80 14.64 7.95
CA VAL A 315 8.89 14.06 7.16
C VAL A 315 9.95 13.38 8.03
N LEU A 316 10.33 13.99 9.16
CA LEU A 316 11.28 13.41 10.11
C LEU A 316 10.69 12.21 10.85
N PHE A 317 9.37 12.16 11.08
CA PHE A 317 8.74 10.98 11.63
C PHE A 317 8.84 9.82 10.63
N ASN A 318 8.38 9.98 9.39
CA ASN A 318 8.44 8.92 8.38
C ASN A 318 9.88 8.38 8.16
N ILE A 319 10.88 9.26 8.15
CA ILE A 319 12.30 8.86 8.03
C ILE A 319 12.75 8.04 9.25
N LYS A 320 12.35 8.40 10.47
CA LYS A 320 12.75 7.73 11.72
C LYS A 320 11.91 6.50 12.08
N SER A 321 10.70 6.36 11.56
CA SER A 321 9.79 5.22 11.79
C SER A 321 10.51 3.88 11.62
N PRO A 322 10.26 2.85 12.43
CA PRO A 322 10.81 1.52 12.18
C PRO A 322 10.28 0.95 10.86
N GLN A 323 10.92 -0.10 10.34
CA GLN A 323 10.52 -0.72 9.08
C GLN A 323 9.15 -1.42 9.17
N GLN A 324 8.82 -1.97 10.34
CA GLN A 324 7.55 -2.61 10.71
C GLN A 324 7.35 -2.42 12.22
N GLY A 325 6.17 -2.77 12.75
CA GLY A 325 5.88 -2.67 14.19
C GLY A 325 5.57 -1.24 14.66
N LEU A 326 4.97 -0.44 13.79
CA LEU A 326 4.20 0.73 14.21
C LEU A 326 2.75 0.30 14.44
N ASP A 327 2.22 0.62 15.62
CA ASP A 327 0.79 0.47 15.94
C ASP A 327 -0.02 1.63 15.30
N ASP A 328 0.11 1.77 13.98
CA ASP A 328 -0.51 2.82 13.18
C ASP A 328 -0.87 2.26 11.79
N ILE A 329 -2.17 2.30 11.46
CA ILE A 329 -2.75 1.64 10.29
C ILE A 329 -2.08 2.06 8.97
N ARG A 330 -1.49 3.27 8.91
CA ARG A 330 -0.83 3.84 7.71
C ARG A 330 0.49 3.15 7.37
N TRP A 331 1.05 2.37 8.30
CA TRP A 331 2.27 1.58 8.12
C TRP A 331 2.05 0.08 8.31
N GLU A 332 0.86 -0.36 8.73
CA GLU A 332 0.53 -1.78 8.96
C GLU A 332 0.68 -2.62 7.68
N SER A 333 0.34 -2.04 6.54
CA SER A 333 0.33 -2.67 5.21
C SER A 333 1.67 -2.64 4.46
N ILE A 334 2.72 -1.99 4.98
CA ILE A 334 3.96 -1.77 4.21
C ILE A 334 5.24 -2.17 4.94
N ARG A 335 6.27 -2.58 4.17
CA ARG A 335 7.63 -2.72 4.68
C ARG A 335 8.39 -1.41 4.45
N ASN A 336 8.43 -0.58 5.49
CA ASN A 336 8.97 0.79 5.45
C ASN A 336 10.52 0.86 5.42
N THR A 337 11.10 0.28 4.36
CA THR A 337 12.56 0.24 4.14
C THR A 337 13.17 1.63 3.93
N PRO A 338 14.48 1.84 4.19
CA PRO A 338 15.17 3.09 3.85
C PRO A 338 14.98 3.55 2.40
N PHE A 339 14.98 2.61 1.43
CA PHE A 339 14.68 2.89 0.03
C PHE A 339 13.26 3.43 -0.15
N ARG A 340 12.23 2.72 0.36
CA ARG A 340 10.82 3.14 0.28
C ARG A 340 10.65 4.56 0.83
N LYS A 341 11.13 4.81 2.05
CA LYS A 341 11.08 6.12 2.71
C LYS A 341 11.66 7.24 1.85
N ALA A 342 12.81 7.00 1.22
CA ALA A 342 13.48 8.01 0.41
C ALA A 342 12.67 8.37 -0.84
N ILE A 343 12.23 7.37 -1.62
CA ILE A 343 11.48 7.63 -2.86
C ILE A 343 10.10 8.24 -2.58
N GLU A 344 9.38 7.70 -1.59
CA GLU A 344 8.04 8.19 -1.21
C GLU A 344 8.08 9.62 -0.65
N THR A 345 9.05 9.92 0.22
CA THR A 345 9.20 11.26 0.78
C THR A 345 9.52 12.28 -0.31
N VAL A 346 10.43 11.96 -1.24
CA VAL A 346 10.75 12.85 -2.37
C VAL A 346 9.53 13.04 -3.28
N GLY A 347 8.84 11.95 -3.63
CA GLY A 347 7.65 11.99 -4.47
C GLY A 347 6.52 12.82 -3.87
N SER A 348 6.15 12.58 -2.60
CA SER A 348 5.04 13.29 -1.95
C SER A 348 5.33 14.77 -1.70
N ILE A 349 6.61 15.13 -1.46
CA ILE A 349 7.02 16.54 -1.39
C ILE A 349 6.96 17.19 -2.77
N ALA A 350 7.42 16.51 -3.83
CA ALA A 350 7.35 17.02 -5.20
C ALA A 350 5.90 17.19 -5.68
N ALA A 351 5.00 16.27 -5.33
CA ALA A 351 3.58 16.36 -5.62
C ALA A 351 2.96 17.63 -5.00
N ASN A 352 3.33 18.00 -3.77
CA ASN A 352 2.83 19.24 -3.17
C ASN A 352 3.16 20.49 -4.02
N PHE A 353 4.37 20.58 -4.57
CA PHE A 353 4.77 21.69 -5.43
C PHE A 353 4.05 21.69 -6.78
N LEU A 354 3.61 20.53 -7.29
CA LEU A 354 2.91 20.40 -8.57
C LEU A 354 1.40 20.66 -8.49
N PHE A 355 0.79 20.44 -7.31
CA PHE A 355 -0.67 20.51 -7.12
C PHE A 355 -1.16 21.64 -6.19
N PHE A 356 -0.25 22.35 -5.49
CA PHE A 356 -0.60 23.49 -4.61
C PHE A 356 0.19 24.79 -4.91
N LEU A 357 0.83 24.88 -6.09
CA LEU A 357 1.26 26.13 -6.73
C LEU A 357 0.29 26.48 -7.86
#